data_AF-A0A3D0HG49-F1
#
_entry.id   AF-A0A3D0HG49-F1
#
_cell.length_a   1.000
_cell.length_b   1.000
_cell.length_c   1.000
_cell.angle_alpha   90.00
_cell.angle_beta   90.00
_cell.angle_gamma   90.00
#
_symmetry.space_group_name_H-M   'P 1'
#
loop_
_entity.id
_entity.type
_entity.pdbx_description
1 polymer ?
#
loop_
_entity_poly.entity_id
_entity_poly.type
_entity_poly.pdbx_seq_one_letter_code
_entity_poly.pdbx_strand_id
1 'polypeptide(L)'
;MSVAMRMPYSSNATYLVSLTLDDKTIQAIYKPMRGERPLWDFAPGLHRREVAAYLLSEAMGLGCVPPTILRDGPSGEGSVQLLIESDPDEHYFTIFEQRQDLHDQFRAMCAFDILANNTDRKSGHVLVDKN
;
A
#
# COMPACT_ATOMS: atom_id res chain seq x y z
N MET A 1 3.80 17.33 5.93
CA MET A 1 2.98 16.56 4.97
C MET A 1 2.01 17.51 4.32
N SER A 2 2.00 17.59 2.99
CA SER A 2 1.05 18.39 2.21
C SER A 2 0.33 17.49 1.19
N VAL A 3 -0.95 17.77 0.92
CA VAL A 3 -1.71 17.03 -0.09
C VAL A 3 -1.39 17.58 -1.47
N ALA A 4 -0.90 16.71 -2.36
CA ALA A 4 -0.68 17.06 -3.76
C ALA A 4 -1.97 16.89 -4.57
N MET A 5 -2.63 15.73 -4.43
CA MET A 5 -3.91 15.46 -5.09
C MET A 5 -4.67 14.32 -4.40
N ARG A 6 -5.97 14.19 -4.72
CA ARG A 6 -6.75 12.99 -4.44
C ARG A 6 -6.52 11.97 -5.55
N MET A 7 -6.25 10.72 -5.20
CA MET A 7 -6.06 9.65 -6.18
C MET A 7 -7.36 9.38 -6.93
N PRO A 8 -7.34 9.30 -8.28
CA PRO A 8 -8.52 8.96 -9.06
C PRO A 8 -8.92 7.50 -8.78
N TYR A 9 -10.19 7.18 -9.04
CA TYR A 9 -10.73 5.80 -8.98
C TYR A 9 -10.63 5.07 -7.63
N SER A 10 -10.30 5.78 -6.54
CA SER A 10 -10.33 5.21 -5.19
C SER A 10 -11.73 5.31 -4.57
N SER A 11 -12.26 4.18 -4.09
CA SER A 11 -13.51 4.10 -3.34
C SER A 11 -13.41 4.81 -1.98
N ASN A 12 -12.26 4.69 -1.32
CA ASN A 12 -11.93 5.39 -0.09
C ASN A 12 -11.29 6.76 -0.36
N ALA A 13 -11.21 7.60 0.67
CA ALA A 13 -10.38 8.80 0.60
C ALA A 13 -8.90 8.39 0.58
N THR A 14 -8.26 8.54 -0.59
CA THR A 14 -6.84 8.24 -0.81
C THR A 14 -6.17 9.45 -1.46
N TYR A 15 -5.05 9.89 -0.89
CA TYR A 15 -4.36 11.10 -1.31
C TYR A 15 -2.90 10.82 -1.62
N LEU A 16 -2.41 11.40 -2.72
CA LEU A 16 -0.97 11.57 -2.93
C LEU A 16 -0.51 12.75 -2.07
N VAL A 17 0.49 12.52 -1.23
CA VAL A 17 1.05 13.53 -0.33
C VAL A 17 2.55 13.66 -0.50
N SER A 18 3.06 14.87 -0.29
CA SER A 18 4.49 15.14 -0.19
C SER A 18 4.89 15.20 1.29
N LEU A 19 5.95 14.47 1.64
CA LEU A 19 6.59 14.49 2.95
C LEU A 19 7.95 15.15 2.80
N THR A 20 8.17 16.25 3.53
CA THR A 20 9.43 16.99 3.52
C THR A 20 10.07 16.90 4.89
N LEU A 21 11.36 16.57 4.92
CA LEU A 21 12.25 16.67 6.07
C LEU A 21 13.53 17.36 5.58
N ASP A 22 13.81 18.53 6.13
CA ASP A 22 14.89 19.41 5.68
C ASP A 22 14.80 19.71 4.17
N ASP A 23 15.81 19.33 3.39
CA ASP A 23 15.89 19.50 1.94
C ASP A 23 15.34 18.30 1.15
N LYS A 24 14.94 17.22 1.83
CA LYS A 24 14.47 15.99 1.20
C LYS A 24 12.95 15.97 1.14
N THR A 25 12.42 15.69 -0.05
CA THR A 25 10.98 15.48 -0.25
C THR A 25 10.74 14.13 -0.91
N ILE A 26 9.83 13.34 -0.34
CA ILE A 26 9.36 12.07 -0.89
C ILE A 26 7.85 12.09 -1.08
N GLN A 27 7.35 11.23 -1.97
CA GLN A 27 5.92 11.01 -2.15
C GLN A 27 5.43 9.82 -1.31
N ALA A 28 4.19 9.91 -0.84
CA ALA A 28 3.53 8.86 -0.09
C ALA A 28 2.03 8.83 -0.40
N ILE A 29 1.39 7.71 -0.10
CA ILE A 29 -0.07 7.54 -0.13
C ILE A 29 -0.60 7.71 1.30
N TYR A 30 -1.51 8.65 1.46
CA TYR A 30 -2.20 8.93 2.72
C TYR A 30 -3.67 8.49 2.65
N LYS A 31 -4.09 7.63 3.58
CA LYS A 31 -5.47 7.16 3.74
C LYS A 31 -5.97 7.51 5.14
N PRO A 32 -6.68 8.65 5.31
CA PRO A 32 -7.29 9.01 6.59
C PRO A 32 -8.41 8.05 6.99
N MET A 33 -8.66 7.94 8.29
CA MET A 33 -9.89 7.34 8.81
C MET A 33 -11.14 8.08 8.29
N ARG A 34 -11.06 9.42 8.22
CA ARG A 34 -12.12 10.24 7.64
C ARG A 34 -12.22 10.03 6.13
N GLY A 35 -13.33 9.48 5.68
CA GLY A 35 -13.55 9.14 4.27
C GLY A 35 -13.32 7.66 3.96
N GLU A 36 -13.11 6.84 5.00
CA GLU A 36 -13.28 5.41 4.93
C GLU A 36 -14.75 5.06 4.66
N ARG A 37 -14.97 4.12 3.73
CA ARG A 37 -16.25 3.47 3.49
C ARG A 37 -16.27 2.18 4.32
N PRO A 38 -17.24 2.04 5.25
CA PRO A 38 -17.37 0.83 6.03
C PRO A 38 -17.54 -0.40 5.14
N LEU A 39 -16.86 -1.48 5.50
CA LEU A 39 -17.09 -2.80 4.95
C LEU A 39 -17.95 -3.58 5.94
N TRP A 40 -18.93 -4.34 5.45
CA TRP A 40 -19.88 -5.05 6.31
C TRP A 40 -19.22 -6.19 7.12
N ASP A 41 -18.09 -6.69 6.63
CA ASP A 41 -17.32 -7.83 7.13
C ASP A 41 -16.08 -7.40 7.95
N PHE A 42 -15.79 -6.10 8.08
CA PHE A 42 -14.64 -5.59 8.84
C PHE A 42 -15.01 -4.51 9.84
N ALA A 43 -14.29 -4.49 10.97
CA ALA A 43 -14.35 -3.37 11.90
C ALA A 43 -13.83 -2.09 11.23
N PRO A 44 -14.35 -0.91 11.60
CA PRO A 44 -13.84 0.38 11.12
C PRO A 44 -12.36 0.59 11.43
N GLY A 45 -11.71 1.48 10.69
CA GLY A 45 -10.31 1.85 10.88
C GLY A 45 -9.38 1.07 9.95
N LEU A 46 -9.72 1.01 8.66
CA LEU A 46 -8.92 0.34 7.61
C LEU A 46 -7.48 0.88 7.56
N HIS A 47 -7.24 2.14 7.92
CA HIS A 47 -5.89 2.70 7.99
C HIS A 47 -4.97 1.93 8.96
N ARG A 48 -5.51 1.37 10.05
CA ARG A 48 -4.73 0.53 10.97
C ARG A 48 -4.37 -0.83 10.34
N ARG A 49 -5.23 -1.35 9.46
CA ARG A 49 -4.96 -2.60 8.72
C ARG A 49 -3.80 -2.43 7.75
N GLU A 50 -3.65 -1.26 7.13
CA GLU A 50 -2.50 -0.95 6.26
C GLU A 50 -1.17 -1.02 7.04
N VAL A 51 -1.13 -0.46 8.25
CA VAL A 51 0.05 -0.52 9.12
C VAL A 51 0.29 -1.94 9.64
N ALA A 52 -0.77 -2.66 10.00
CA ALA A 52 -0.67 -4.05 10.42
C ALA A 52 -0.14 -4.95 9.29
N ALA A 53 -0.54 -4.70 8.03
CA ALA A 53 -0.03 -5.41 6.87
C ALA A 53 1.47 -5.20 6.68
N TYR A 54 1.96 -3.96 6.83
CA TYR A 54 3.40 -3.66 6.81
C TYR A 54 4.14 -4.41 7.92
N LEU A 55 3.69 -4.30 9.17
CA LEU A 55 4.33 -4.97 10.31
C LEU A 55 4.32 -6.50 10.16
N LEU A 56 3.26 -7.08 9.63
CA LEU A 56 3.17 -8.52 9.34
C LEU A 56 4.19 -8.92 8.27
N SER A 57 4.32 -8.14 7.20
CA SER A 57 5.30 -8.39 6.13
C SER A 57 6.73 -8.41 6.67
N GLU A 58 7.06 -7.45 7.54
CA GLU A 58 8.37 -7.38 8.20
C GLU A 58 8.58 -8.56 9.16
N ALA A 59 7.57 -8.90 9.97
CA ALA A 59 7.65 -10.03 10.91
C ALA A 59 7.82 -11.38 10.20
N MET A 60 7.29 -11.52 8.99
CA MET A 60 7.47 -12.69 8.14
C MET A 60 8.79 -12.67 7.34
N GLY A 61 9.52 -11.56 7.36
CA GLY A 61 10.74 -11.37 6.58
C GLY A 61 10.50 -11.28 5.06
N LEU A 62 9.28 -10.92 4.63
CA LEU A 62 8.92 -10.87 3.21
C LEU A 62 9.25 -9.54 2.54
N GLY A 63 9.17 -8.42 3.28
CA GLY A 63 9.41 -7.08 2.73
C GLY A 63 8.50 -6.69 1.55
N CYS A 64 7.32 -7.31 1.41
CA CYS A 64 6.45 -7.16 0.25
C CYS A 64 5.38 -6.07 0.38
N VAL A 65 5.31 -5.40 1.55
CA VAL A 65 4.44 -4.24 1.79
C VAL A 65 5.33 -3.01 2.00
N PRO A 66 5.12 -1.90 1.27
CA PRO A 66 5.94 -0.70 1.45
C PRO A 66 5.86 -0.15 2.89
N PRO A 67 6.91 0.55 3.37
CA PRO A 67 6.91 1.17 4.69
C PRO A 67 5.65 1.97 4.95
N THR A 68 4.94 1.63 6.02
CA THR A 68 3.62 2.22 6.36
C THR A 68 3.54 2.56 7.84
N ILE A 69 3.18 3.81 8.15
CA ILE A 69 3.04 4.31 9.53
C ILE A 69 1.68 4.96 9.78
N LEU A 70 1.29 5.09 11.05
CA LEU A 70 0.22 5.99 11.47
C LEU A 70 0.75 7.40 11.65
N ARG A 71 -0.02 8.40 11.20
CA ARG A 71 0.33 9.81 11.39
C ARG A 71 -0.92 10.69 11.35
N ASP A 72 -0.89 11.77 12.13
CA ASP A 72 -1.83 12.87 11.97
C ASP A 72 -1.57 13.63 10.66
N GLY A 73 -2.63 13.84 9.89
CA GLY A 73 -2.61 14.55 8.62
C GLY A 73 -3.73 15.56 8.46
N PRO A 74 -3.81 16.22 7.29
CA PRO A 74 -4.81 17.27 7.01
C PRO A 74 -6.27 16.86 7.20
N SER A 75 -6.55 15.54 7.22
CA SER A 75 -7.90 14.98 7.39
C SER A 75 -8.02 14.10 8.66
N GLY A 76 -7.14 14.26 9.65
CA GLY A 76 -7.10 13.48 10.88
C GLY A 76 -6.02 12.39 10.88
N GLU A 77 -6.10 11.42 11.79
CA GLU A 77 -5.21 10.24 11.78
C GLU A 77 -5.44 9.42 10.50
N GLY A 78 -4.36 8.92 9.91
CA GLY A 78 -4.40 7.99 8.79
C GLY A 78 -3.11 7.20 8.61
N SER A 79 -3.16 6.23 7.71
CA SER A 79 -1.95 5.51 7.28
C SER A 79 -1.22 6.32 6.23
N VAL A 80 0.10 6.39 6.35
CA VAL A 80 1.00 6.99 5.37
C VAL A 80 1.96 5.90 4.90
N GLN A 81 1.84 5.53 3.63
CA GLN A 81 2.62 4.48 2.98
C GLN A 81 3.55 5.08 1.93
N LEU A 82 4.82 4.67 1.91
CA LEU A 82 5.77 5.11 0.89
C LEU A 82 5.23 4.81 -0.53
N LEU A 83 5.29 5.79 -1.43
CA LEU A 83 4.96 5.55 -2.83
C LEU A 83 6.14 4.85 -3.50
N ILE A 84 5.89 3.67 -4.08
CA ILE A 84 6.89 2.93 -4.85
C ILE A 84 6.81 3.37 -6.31
N GLU A 85 7.96 3.73 -6.88
CA GLU A 85 8.07 3.92 -8.32
C GLU A 85 8.08 2.56 -9.02
N SER A 86 7.15 2.38 -9.95
CA SER A 86 7.03 1.18 -10.77
C SER A 86 6.67 1.56 -12.21
N ASP A 87 6.79 0.62 -13.13
CA ASP A 87 6.25 0.77 -14.48
C ASP A 87 4.71 0.70 -14.43
N PRO A 88 3.96 1.72 -14.90
CA PRO A 88 2.50 1.69 -14.90
C PRO A 88 1.89 0.71 -15.91
N ASP A 89 2.66 0.25 -16.90
CA ASP A 89 2.21 -0.72 -17.89
C ASP A 89 2.46 -2.17 -17.42
N GLU A 90 3.18 -2.37 -16.32
CA GLU A 90 3.35 -3.67 -15.67
C GLU A 90 2.25 -3.96 -14.65
N HIS A 91 1.86 -5.24 -14.59
CA HIS A 91 0.95 -5.77 -13.59
C HIS A 91 1.20 -7.27 -13.43
N TYR A 92 0.60 -7.91 -12.41
CA TYR A 92 0.83 -9.33 -12.11
C TYR A 92 0.93 -10.26 -13.33
N PHE A 93 0.00 -10.21 -14.31
CA PHE A 93 0.03 -11.15 -15.43
C PHE A 93 1.24 -10.97 -16.37
N THR A 94 1.59 -9.73 -16.74
CA THR A 94 2.78 -9.46 -17.58
C THR A 94 4.05 -9.84 -16.83
N ILE A 95 4.14 -9.49 -15.55
CA ILE A 95 5.29 -9.84 -14.71
C ILE A 95 5.39 -11.36 -14.56
N PHE A 96 4.28 -12.07 -14.33
CA PHE A 96 4.26 -13.52 -14.17
C PHE A 96 4.78 -14.26 -15.41
N GLU A 97 4.43 -13.79 -16.61
CA GLU A 97 4.90 -14.35 -17.87
C GLU A 97 6.39 -14.08 -18.13
N GLN A 98 6.88 -12.91 -17.74
CA GLN A 98 8.21 -12.42 -18.10
C GLN A 98 9.28 -12.67 -17.02
N ARG A 99 8.88 -12.80 -15.74
CA ARG A 99 9.76 -12.88 -14.57
C ARG A 99 9.51 -14.15 -13.76
N GLN A 100 9.87 -15.28 -14.35
CA GLN A 100 9.77 -16.59 -13.68
C GLN A 100 10.59 -16.67 -12.38
N ASP A 101 11.66 -15.88 -12.29
CA ASP A 101 12.51 -15.73 -11.10
C ASP A 101 11.74 -15.17 -9.88
N LEU A 102 10.62 -14.49 -10.08
CA LEU A 102 9.79 -13.94 -9.00
C LEU A 102 8.67 -14.88 -8.53
N HIS A 103 8.51 -16.07 -9.13
CA HIS A 103 7.36 -16.94 -8.84
C HIS A 103 7.30 -17.40 -7.37
N ASP A 104 8.45 -17.62 -6.73
CA ASP A 104 8.48 -17.96 -5.30
C ASP A 104 8.07 -16.77 -4.42
N GLN A 105 8.41 -15.53 -4.82
CA GLN A 105 7.93 -14.34 -4.13
C GLN A 105 6.41 -14.19 -4.29
N PHE A 106 5.84 -14.51 -5.46
CA PHE A 106 4.38 -14.52 -5.64
C PHE A 106 3.71 -15.55 -4.73
N ARG A 107 4.28 -16.76 -4.60
CA ARG A 107 3.77 -17.77 -3.65
C ARG A 107 3.81 -17.27 -2.21
N ALA A 108 4.90 -16.61 -1.82
CA ALA A 108 5.03 -16.00 -0.50
C ALA A 108 4.00 -14.88 -0.26
N MET A 109 3.74 -14.04 -1.27
CA MET A 109 2.70 -13.01 -1.24
C MET A 109 1.29 -13.59 -1.09
N CYS A 110 1.00 -14.73 -1.74
CA CYS A 110 -0.26 -15.45 -1.52
C CYS A 110 -0.39 -15.96 -0.08
N ALA A 111 0.69 -16.50 0.50
CA ALA A 111 0.69 -16.92 1.90
C ALA A 111 0.47 -15.73 2.86
N PHE A 112 1.07 -14.57 2.54
CA PHE A 112 0.82 -13.32 3.25
C PHE A 112 -0.65 -12.91 3.19
N ASP A 113 -1.29 -12.94 2.01
CA ASP A 113 -2.70 -12.56 1.87
C ASP A 113 -3.64 -13.45 2.68
N ILE A 114 -3.37 -14.76 2.74
CA ILE A 114 -4.11 -15.71 3.57
C ILE A 114 -4.01 -15.29 5.05
N LEU A 115 -2.80 -15.00 5.53
CA LEU A 115 -2.58 -14.63 6.93
C LEU A 115 -3.14 -13.24 7.28
N ALA A 116 -3.03 -12.28 6.37
CA ALA A 116 -3.56 -10.92 6.52
C ALA A 116 -5.09 -10.86 6.39
N ASN A 117 -5.71 -11.97 5.95
CA ASN A 117 -7.11 -12.02 5.51
C ASN A 117 -7.39 -10.92 4.46
N ASN A 118 -6.53 -10.87 3.43
CA ASN A 118 -6.65 -9.94 2.31
C ASN A 118 -7.25 -10.67 1.10
N THR A 119 -8.46 -10.27 0.69
CA THR A 119 -9.20 -10.89 -0.40
C THR A 119 -9.29 -10.01 -1.65
N ASP A 120 -8.71 -8.81 -1.63
CA ASP A 120 -8.83 -7.80 -2.70
C ASP A 120 -7.48 -7.46 -3.37
N ARG A 121 -6.54 -8.43 -3.45
CA ARG A 121 -5.32 -8.23 -4.24
C ARG A 121 -5.66 -8.28 -5.73
N LYS A 122 -5.51 -7.14 -6.40
CA LYS A 122 -5.69 -6.98 -7.85
C LYS A 122 -4.35 -7.05 -8.56
N SER A 123 -4.36 -7.38 -9.85
CA SER A 123 -3.12 -7.48 -10.65
C SER A 123 -2.26 -6.22 -10.61
N GLY A 124 -2.88 -5.04 -10.63
CA GLY A 124 -2.20 -3.75 -10.52
C GLY A 124 -1.70 -3.38 -9.11
N HIS A 125 -1.94 -4.23 -8.10
CA HIS A 125 -1.32 -4.06 -6.77
C HIS A 125 0.05 -4.77 -6.67
N VAL A 126 0.42 -5.55 -7.69
CA VAL A 126 1.73 -6.23 -7.75
C VAL A 126 2.66 -5.35 -8.56
N LEU A 127 3.67 -4.82 -7.89
CA LEU A 127 4.66 -3.92 -8.46
C LEU A 127 6.04 -4.55 -8.37
N VAL A 128 6.89 -4.27 -9.34
CA VAL A 128 8.34 -4.45 -9.23
C VAL A 128 8.92 -3.06 -9.03
N ASP A 129 9.64 -2.85 -7.93
CA ASP A 129 10.32 -1.59 -7.71
C ASP A 129 11.58 -1.49 -8.61
N LYS A 130 12.13 -0.30 -8.73
CA LYS A 130 13.30 -0.05 -9.59
C LYS A 130 14.65 -0.46 -8.96
N ASN A 131 14.65 -1.04 -7.76
CA ASN A 131 15.87 -1.25 -6.96
C ASN A 131 16.31 -2.72 -6.89
#